data_AF-A0A1S8AD52-F1
#
_entry.id   AF-A0A1S8AD52-F1
#
_cell.length_a   1.000
_cell.length_b   1.000
_cell.length_c   1.000
_cell.angle_alpha   90.00
_cell.angle_beta   90.00
_cell.angle_gamma   90.00
#
_symmetry.space_group_name_H-M   'P 1'
#
loop_
_entity.id
_entity.type
_entity.pdbx_description
1 polymer ?
#
loop_
_entity_poly.entity_id
_entity_poly.type
_entity_poly.pdbx_seq_one_letter_code
_entity_poly.pdbx_strand_id
1 'polypeptide(L)'
;MESGYKFQPSDELILRLLKEKRLNPHFSHHPIKDIDHICSLEPWDLPTESKTESEDQVFYFFYEPRYKYRNSNRVDRRTEAGQWKITSKDSQIEAGNGLTGTKKFLTFYCRGPDSKVPVKTDWVVHEYHAKDDPRYEKEFVLCCITNGEASAYVDDGSETNTADNDAWVEERSVILSSL
;
A
#
# COMPACT_ATOMS: atom_id res chain seq x y z
N MET A 1 2.74 4.73 34.97
CA MET A 1 2.35 4.23 33.64
C MET A 1 3.64 4.11 32.86
N GLU A 2 4.09 2.89 32.61
CA GLU A 2 5.31 2.64 31.85
C GLU A 2 5.07 3.05 30.38
N SER A 3 5.96 3.88 29.84
CA SER A 3 5.97 4.27 28.43
C SER A 3 6.28 3.02 27.60
N GLY A 4 5.23 2.40 27.05
CA GLY A 4 5.33 1.18 26.25
C GLY A 4 6.07 1.44 24.93
N TYR A 5 6.97 0.53 24.56
CA TYR A 5 7.67 0.55 23.28
C TYR A 5 6.66 0.53 22.12
N LYS A 6 6.70 1.57 21.27
CA LYS A 6 5.92 1.65 20.03
C LYS A 6 6.64 0.91 18.91
N PHE A 7 5.91 0.12 18.13
CA PHE A 7 6.48 -0.56 16.97
C PHE A 7 6.71 0.45 15.83
N GLN A 8 7.95 0.90 15.69
CA GLN A 8 8.40 1.83 14.65
C GLN A 8 9.60 1.21 13.91
N PRO A 9 9.37 0.16 13.10
CA PRO A 9 10.45 -0.54 12.41
C PRO A 9 11.12 0.34 11.35
N SER A 10 12.41 0.12 11.12
CA SER A 10 13.11 0.68 9.96
C SER A 10 12.63 0.01 8.66
N ASP A 11 12.82 0.68 7.53
CA ASP A 11 12.54 0.11 6.20
C ASP A 11 13.34 -1.21 5.97
N GLU A 12 14.54 -1.31 6.52
CA GLU A 12 15.35 -2.54 6.48
C GLU A 12 14.71 -3.69 7.28
N LEU A 13 14.22 -3.41 8.49
CA LEU A 13 13.54 -4.41 9.32
C LEU A 13 12.26 -4.88 8.64
N ILE A 14 11.50 -3.96 8.04
CA ILE A 14 10.32 -4.28 7.25
C ILE A 14 10.67 -5.24 6.11
N LEU A 15 11.73 -4.98 5.34
CA LEU A 15 12.15 -5.89 4.27
C LEU A 15 12.57 -7.27 4.80
N ARG A 16 13.24 -7.33 5.95
CA ARG A 16 13.63 -8.62 6.55
C ARG A 16 12.39 -9.42 6.99
N LEU A 17 11.42 -8.78 7.63
CA LEU A 17 10.16 -9.43 8.02
C LEU A 17 9.37 -9.90 6.79
N LEU A 18 9.35 -9.09 5.73
CA LEU A 18 8.71 -9.45 4.47
C LEU A 18 9.40 -10.65 3.81
N LYS A 19 10.73 -10.69 3.83
CA LYS A 19 11.49 -11.84 3.32
C LYS A 19 11.12 -13.12 4.05
N GLU A 20 11.04 -13.10 5.39
CA GLU A 20 10.61 -14.28 6.17
C GLU A 20 9.19 -14.71 5.78
N LYS A 21 8.26 -13.77 5.59
CA LYS A 21 6.89 -14.05 5.14
C LYS A 21 6.84 -14.66 3.74
N ARG A 22 7.68 -14.19 2.82
CA ARG A 22 7.77 -14.72 1.44
C ARG A 22 8.44 -16.10 1.38
N LEU A 23 9.37 -16.40 2.29
CA LEU A 23 9.98 -17.72 2.43
C LEU A 23 9.07 -18.73 3.13
N ASN A 24 8.24 -18.27 4.07
CA ASN A 24 7.30 -19.09 4.81
C ASN A 24 5.95 -18.36 4.97
N PRO A 25 4.92 -18.72 4.20
CA PRO A 25 3.59 -18.12 4.29
C PRO A 25 2.94 -18.21 5.68
N HIS A 26 3.37 -19.16 6.53
CA HIS A 26 2.91 -19.30 7.91
C HIS A 26 3.68 -18.43 8.92
N PHE A 27 4.71 -17.70 8.49
CA PHE A 27 5.39 -16.73 9.34
C PHE A 27 4.41 -15.66 9.84
N SER A 28 4.52 -15.32 11.12
CA SER A 28 3.71 -14.31 11.79
C SER A 28 4.59 -13.44 12.68
N HIS A 29 4.31 -12.14 12.76
CA HIS A 29 5.03 -11.20 13.60
C HIS A 29 4.04 -10.32 14.37
N HIS A 30 4.11 -10.29 15.70
CA HIS A 30 3.01 -9.87 16.59
C HIS A 30 2.39 -8.46 16.31
N PRO A 31 3.12 -7.45 15.82
CA PRO A 31 2.56 -6.17 15.36
C PRO A 31 1.99 -6.14 13.93
N ILE A 32 2.18 -7.19 13.12
CA ILE A 32 1.84 -7.23 11.68
C ILE A 32 0.80 -8.33 11.45
N LYS A 33 -0.34 -7.97 10.85
CA LYS A 33 -1.44 -8.92 10.63
C LYS A 33 -1.50 -9.40 9.19
N ASP A 34 -2.01 -10.60 8.97
CA ASP A 34 -2.35 -11.07 7.63
C ASP A 34 -3.75 -10.55 7.25
N ILE A 35 -3.87 -9.96 6.07
CA ILE A 35 -5.15 -9.63 5.44
C ILE A 35 -5.19 -10.22 4.03
N ASP A 36 -6.40 -10.40 3.51
CA ASP A 36 -6.63 -10.89 2.16
C ASP A 36 -6.12 -9.89 1.10
N HIS A 37 -6.49 -8.61 1.20
CA HIS A 37 -5.95 -7.53 0.37
C HIS A 37 -6.21 -6.15 1.00
N ILE A 38 -5.39 -5.13 0.69
CA ILE A 38 -5.62 -3.74 1.12
C ILE A 38 -6.89 -3.08 0.56
N CYS A 39 -7.54 -3.76 -0.39
CA CYS A 39 -8.78 -3.30 -1.02
C CYS A 39 -10.00 -4.06 -0.52
N SER A 40 -9.80 -5.05 0.34
CA SER A 40 -10.89 -5.81 0.95
C SER A 40 -11.56 -5.03 2.09
N LEU A 41 -10.98 -3.91 2.52
CA LEU A 41 -11.46 -3.04 3.60
C LEU A 41 -11.37 -1.58 3.16
N GLU A 42 -12.31 -0.76 3.62
CA GLU A 42 -12.14 0.69 3.50
C GLU A 42 -11.12 1.17 4.54
N PRO A 43 -10.38 2.26 4.27
CA PRO A 43 -9.31 2.71 5.17
C PRO A 43 -9.80 2.98 6.60
N TRP A 44 -11.02 3.53 6.75
CA TRP A 44 -11.64 3.80 8.06
C TRP A 44 -12.13 2.57 8.82
N ASP A 45 -12.17 1.39 8.19
CA ASP A 45 -12.52 0.14 8.87
C ASP A 45 -11.29 -0.50 9.55
N LEU A 46 -10.08 -0.11 9.14
CA LEU A 46 -8.81 -0.65 9.63
C LEU A 46 -8.59 -0.50 11.15
N PRO A 47 -8.96 0.62 11.80
CA PRO A 47 -8.86 0.73 13.26
C PRO A 47 -9.66 -0.34 14.00
N THR A 48 -10.80 -0.78 13.46
CA THR A 48 -11.66 -1.81 14.06
C THR A 48 -11.04 -3.20 13.94
N GLU A 49 -10.41 -3.50 12.81
CA GLU A 49 -9.72 -4.77 12.57
C GLU A 49 -8.38 -4.86 13.34
N SER A 50 -7.80 -3.70 13.64
CA SER A 50 -6.65 -3.57 14.51
C SER A 50 -7.03 -3.68 16.00
N LYS A 51 -7.05 -4.90 16.54
CA LYS A 51 -6.96 -5.15 18.01
C LYS A 51 -5.83 -4.39 18.77
N THR A 52 -4.98 -3.65 18.06
CA THR A 52 -4.00 -2.74 18.66
C THR A 52 -4.63 -1.35 18.70
N GLU A 53 -4.91 -0.86 19.90
CA GLU A 53 -5.21 0.56 20.16
C GLU A 53 -3.93 1.38 19.93
N SER A 54 -3.51 1.52 18.66
CA SER A 54 -2.42 2.45 18.34
C SER A 54 -3.00 3.86 18.41
N GLU A 55 -2.64 4.59 19.48
CA GLU A 55 -2.93 6.03 19.62
C GLU A 55 -2.51 6.82 18.38
N ASP A 56 -1.51 6.31 17.65
CA ASP A 56 -0.91 6.94 16.46
C ASP A 56 -1.59 6.53 15.13
N GLN A 57 -2.65 5.71 15.14
CA GLN A 57 -3.36 5.23 13.94
C GLN A 57 -2.45 4.61 12.86
N VAL A 58 -1.40 3.91 13.27
CA VAL A 58 -0.48 3.18 12.37
C VAL A 58 -0.81 1.69 12.41
N PHE A 59 -0.96 1.08 11.23
CA PHE A 59 -1.31 -0.33 11.06
C PHE A 59 -0.38 -1.01 10.07
N TYR A 60 0.07 -2.23 10.39
CA TYR A 60 0.95 -3.02 9.53
C TYR A 60 0.27 -4.32 9.10
N PHE A 61 0.30 -4.63 7.80
CA PHE A 61 -0.28 -5.85 7.27
C PHE A 61 0.61 -6.54 6.24
N PHE A 62 0.53 -7.86 6.20
CA PHE A 62 0.95 -8.67 5.06
C PHE A 62 -0.27 -9.00 4.19
N TYR A 63 -0.09 -8.97 2.87
CA TYR A 63 -1.11 -9.42 1.92
C TYR A 63 -0.47 -9.91 0.62
N GLU A 64 -1.16 -10.78 -0.13
CA GLU A 64 -0.75 -11.16 -1.48
C GLU A 64 -1.39 -10.18 -2.50
N PRO A 65 -0.60 -9.51 -3.37
CA PRO A 65 -1.15 -8.58 -4.35
C PRO A 65 -2.16 -9.23 -5.31
N ARG A 66 -3.27 -8.54 -5.53
CA ARG A 66 -4.25 -8.91 -6.57
C ARG A 66 -4.00 -8.11 -7.83
N TYR A 67 -3.75 -8.80 -8.94
CA TYR A 67 -3.49 -8.15 -10.23
C TYR A 67 -4.78 -7.90 -11.01
N LYS A 68 -4.90 -6.70 -11.58
CA LYS A 68 -6.07 -6.27 -12.37
C LYS A 68 -6.29 -7.14 -13.62
N TYR A 69 -5.20 -7.63 -14.21
CA TYR A 69 -5.25 -8.48 -15.40
C TYR A 69 -4.29 -9.67 -15.25
N ARG A 70 -4.60 -10.77 -15.95
CA ARG A 70 -3.70 -11.92 -16.05
C ARG A 70 -2.35 -11.48 -16.62
N ASN A 71 -1.25 -11.85 -15.96
CA ASN A 71 0.13 -11.52 -16.33
C ASN A 71 0.45 -10.01 -16.32
N SER A 72 -0.32 -9.18 -15.63
CA SER A 72 -0.03 -7.76 -15.46
C SER A 72 0.59 -7.50 -14.09
N ASN A 73 1.53 -6.56 -14.02
CA ASN A 73 2.07 -6.06 -12.75
C ASN A 73 1.18 -4.95 -12.14
N ARG A 74 0.01 -4.68 -12.73
CA ARG A 74 -0.91 -3.66 -12.24
C ARG A 74 -1.78 -4.23 -11.12
N VAL A 75 -1.44 -3.89 -9.88
CA VAL A 75 -2.22 -4.25 -8.68
C VAL A 75 -3.57 -3.52 -8.70
N ASP A 76 -4.65 -4.23 -8.35
CA ASP A 76 -5.95 -3.60 -8.13
C ASP A 76 -5.91 -2.83 -6.82
N ARG A 77 -6.39 -1.60 -6.89
CA ARG A 77 -6.29 -0.62 -5.81
C ARG A 77 -7.64 0.04 -5.51
N ARG A 78 -8.73 -0.54 -6.00
CA ARG A 78 -10.08 0.02 -5.88
C ARG A 78 -10.85 -0.66 -4.76
N THR A 79 -11.51 0.16 -3.97
CA THR A 79 -12.50 -0.26 -2.98
C THR A 79 -13.90 0.15 -3.48
N GLU A 80 -14.93 -0.12 -2.69
CA GLU A 80 -16.29 0.32 -3.02
C GLU A 80 -16.37 1.86 -2.99
N ALA A 81 -15.82 2.46 -1.94
CA ALA A 81 -15.89 3.88 -1.69
C ALA A 81 -14.79 4.70 -2.39
N GLY A 82 -13.74 4.09 -2.93
CA GLY A 82 -12.64 4.84 -3.51
C GLY A 82 -11.54 4.03 -4.19
N GLN A 83 -10.34 4.61 -4.23
CA GLN A 83 -9.14 3.95 -4.77
C GLN A 83 -7.85 4.49 -4.14
N TRP A 84 -6.87 3.60 -3.97
CA TRP A 84 -5.50 3.96 -3.64
C TRP A 84 -4.73 4.36 -4.91
N LYS A 85 -4.08 5.52 -4.87
CA LYS A 85 -3.27 6.03 -5.99
C LYS A 85 -1.83 6.23 -5.56
N ILE A 86 -0.88 5.91 -6.43
CA ILE A 86 0.52 6.27 -6.25
C ILE A 86 0.63 7.79 -6.23
N THR A 87 1.26 8.36 -5.21
CA THR A 87 1.36 9.81 -5.02
C THR A 87 2.77 10.35 -5.05
N SER A 88 3.77 9.48 -4.96
CA SER A 88 5.18 9.88 -4.98
C SER A 88 6.01 8.83 -5.70
N LYS A 89 7.22 9.23 -6.09
CA LYS A 89 8.20 8.30 -6.67
C LYS A 89 8.56 7.22 -5.65
N ASP A 90 8.67 6.00 -6.15
CA ASP A 90 9.15 4.86 -5.37
C ASP A 90 10.54 5.11 -4.77
N SER A 91 10.75 4.66 -3.53
CA SER A 91 12.05 4.67 -2.86
C SER A 91 12.69 3.28 -2.90
N GLN A 92 14.00 3.21 -3.16
CA GLN A 92 14.77 1.96 -3.11
C GLN A 92 15.25 1.72 -1.68
N ILE A 93 15.19 0.45 -1.24
CA ILE A 93 15.62 0.05 0.10
C ILE A 93 16.67 -1.04 -0.02
N GLU A 94 17.74 -0.94 0.77
CA GLU A 94 18.77 -1.97 0.92
C GLU A 94 18.84 -2.40 2.40
N ALA A 95 18.66 -3.69 2.69
CA ALA A 95 18.58 -4.21 4.06
C ALA A 95 19.80 -5.04 4.49
N GLY A 96 20.92 -4.87 3.78
CA GLY A 96 22.15 -5.66 3.94
C GLY A 96 22.05 -7.07 3.34
N ASN A 97 23.18 -7.77 3.22
CA ASN A 97 23.28 -9.14 2.70
C ASN A 97 22.63 -9.35 1.31
N GLY A 98 22.63 -8.30 0.47
CA GLY A 98 22.03 -8.33 -0.87
C GLY A 98 20.50 -8.32 -0.88
N LEU A 99 19.83 -8.17 0.27
CA LEU A 99 18.37 -7.98 0.32
C LEU A 99 18.05 -6.55 -0.09
N THR A 100 17.35 -6.42 -1.22
CA THR A 100 16.87 -5.13 -1.72
C THR A 100 15.37 -5.15 -1.94
N GLY A 101 14.77 -3.97 -2.01
CA GLY A 101 13.34 -3.82 -2.23
C GLY A 101 12.95 -2.40 -2.62
N THR A 102 11.65 -2.17 -2.69
CA THR A 102 11.06 -0.90 -3.10
C THR A 102 9.93 -0.52 -2.17
N LYS A 103 9.83 0.76 -1.82
CA LYS A 103 8.73 1.37 -1.06
C LYS A 103 7.92 2.26 -1.97
N LYS A 104 6.63 1.98 -2.10
CA LYS A 104 5.67 2.79 -2.86
C LYS A 104 4.83 3.62 -1.90
N PHE A 105 4.49 4.83 -2.32
CA PHE A 105 3.70 5.78 -1.53
C PHE A 105 2.34 5.96 -2.19
N LEU A 106 1.28 5.67 -1.45
CA LEU A 106 -0.09 5.75 -1.95
C LEU A 106 -0.95 6.62 -1.04
N THR A 107 -1.92 7.32 -1.63
CA THR A 107 -2.98 8.02 -0.91
C THR A 107 -4.33 7.51 -1.38
N PHE A 108 -5.27 7.38 -0.44
CA PHE A 108 -6.64 7.02 -0.77
C PHE A 108 -7.43 8.23 -1.26
N TYR A 109 -8.16 8.03 -2.35
CA TYR A 109 -9.11 8.99 -2.89
C TYR A 109 -10.51 8.38 -2.82
N CYS A 110 -11.40 8.98 -2.04
CA CYS A 110 -12.79 8.57 -1.96
C CYS A 110 -13.60 9.14 -3.13
N ARG A 111 -14.72 8.49 -3.47
CA ARG A 111 -15.70 9.01 -4.40
C ARG A 111 -16.39 10.21 -3.74
N GLY A 112 -16.49 11.32 -4.46
CA GLY A 112 -17.23 12.48 -3.99
C GLY A 112 -18.74 12.16 -3.91
N PRO A 113 -19.48 12.73 -2.93
CA PRO A 113 -20.91 12.48 -2.76
C PRO A 113 -21.74 12.90 -3.99
N ASP A 114 -21.37 14.01 -4.66
CA ASP A 114 -22.16 14.59 -5.76
C ASP A 114 -21.34 14.90 -7.03
N SER A 115 -20.05 14.58 -7.04
CA SER A 115 -19.16 14.93 -8.15
C SER A 115 -18.41 13.71 -8.69
N LYS A 116 -18.16 13.69 -10.01
CA LYS A 116 -17.31 12.69 -10.65
C LYS A 116 -15.83 12.79 -10.24
N VAL A 117 -15.47 13.81 -9.46
CA VAL A 117 -14.09 14.09 -9.05
C VAL A 117 -13.82 13.37 -7.72
N PRO A 118 -12.82 12.45 -7.67
CA PRO A 118 -12.42 11.82 -6.42
C PRO A 118 -11.82 12.85 -5.45
N VAL A 119 -12.12 12.70 -4.15
CA VAL A 119 -11.63 13.58 -3.08
C VAL A 119 -10.45 12.90 -2.38
N LYS A 120 -9.31 13.62 -2.26
CA LYS A 120 -8.14 13.13 -1.52
C LYS A 120 -8.49 13.00 -0.04
N THR A 121 -8.06 11.93 0.60
CA THR A 121 -8.19 11.72 2.05
C THR A 121 -6.81 11.76 2.73
N ASP A 122 -6.81 11.75 4.06
CA ASP A 122 -5.58 11.70 4.87
C ASP A 122 -5.02 10.29 5.07
N TRP A 123 -5.63 9.29 4.43
CA TRP A 123 -5.17 7.91 4.48
C TRP A 123 -4.02 7.67 3.51
N VAL A 124 -2.90 7.20 4.05
CA VAL A 124 -1.66 6.92 3.33
C VAL A 124 -1.27 5.46 3.51
N VAL A 125 -0.73 4.85 2.46
CA VAL A 125 -0.08 3.54 2.51
C VAL A 125 1.36 3.66 2.03
N HIS A 126 2.27 3.05 2.79
CA HIS A 126 3.58 2.64 2.29
C HIS A 126 3.57 1.15 1.97
N GLU A 127 3.66 0.79 0.69
CA GLU A 127 3.77 -0.61 0.24
C GLU A 127 5.24 -0.98 0.08
N TYR A 128 5.65 -2.06 0.73
CA TYR A 128 7.00 -2.58 0.69
C TYR A 128 7.05 -3.86 -0.13
N HIS A 129 7.91 -3.87 -1.15
CA HIS A 129 8.14 -4.99 -2.04
C HIS A 129 9.58 -5.47 -1.90
N ALA A 130 9.78 -6.75 -1.57
CA ALA A 130 11.11 -7.35 -1.68
C ALA A 130 11.41 -7.68 -3.15
N LYS A 131 12.67 -7.49 -3.57
CA LYS A 131 13.14 -7.99 -4.88
C LYS A 131 12.90 -9.49 -4.95
N ASP A 132 12.42 -9.95 -6.10
CA ASP A 132 12.04 -11.35 -6.30
C ASP A 132 13.22 -12.33 -6.17
N ASP A 133 12.94 -13.51 -5.61
CA ASP A 133 13.90 -14.58 -5.35
C ASP A 133 13.21 -15.93 -5.61
N PRO A 134 13.82 -16.85 -6.38
CA PRO A 134 13.23 -18.16 -6.68
C PRO A 134 12.90 -19.02 -5.47
N ARG A 135 13.45 -18.70 -4.29
CA ARG A 135 13.17 -19.41 -3.03
C ARG A 135 11.86 -18.98 -2.38
N TYR A 136 11.26 -17.88 -2.81
CA TYR A 136 10.01 -17.42 -2.23
C TYR A 136 8.85 -18.32 -2.64
N GLU A 137 8.05 -18.72 -1.66
CA GLU A 137 6.83 -19.48 -1.89
C GLU A 137 5.71 -18.59 -2.43
N LYS A 138 5.69 -17.32 -2.01
CA LYS A 138 4.64 -16.35 -2.29
C LYS A 138 5.17 -14.93 -2.49
N GLU A 139 4.36 -14.09 -3.14
CA GLU A 139 4.73 -12.72 -3.50
C GLU A 139 4.34 -11.67 -2.45
N PHE A 140 4.08 -12.07 -1.20
CA PHE A 140 3.60 -11.18 -0.14
C PHE A 140 4.22 -9.77 -0.20
N VAL A 141 3.38 -8.78 0.05
CA VAL A 141 3.70 -7.37 0.25
C VAL A 141 3.41 -7.01 1.70
N LEU A 142 4.20 -6.12 2.27
CA LEU A 142 3.91 -5.51 3.57
C LEU A 142 3.41 -4.10 3.35
N CYS A 143 2.27 -3.72 3.91
CA CYS A 143 1.80 -2.35 3.91
C CYS A 143 1.81 -1.75 5.32
N CYS A 144 2.16 -0.47 5.38
CA CYS A 144 1.98 0.39 6.55
C CYS A 144 0.91 1.42 6.22
N ILE A 145 -0.20 1.42 6.94
CA ILE A 145 -1.36 2.29 6.71
C ILE A 145 -1.46 3.30 7.85
N THR A 146 -1.62 4.58 7.51
CA THR A 146 -1.74 5.69 8.47
C THR A 146 -2.87 6.64 8.08
N ASN A 147 -3.43 7.34 9.07
CA ASN A 147 -4.42 8.40 8.90
C ASN A 147 -4.03 9.61 9.75
N GLY A 148 -3.99 10.81 9.16
CA GLY A 148 -3.94 12.11 9.86
C GLY A 148 -2.70 12.42 10.74
N GLU A 149 -2.09 13.60 10.55
CA GLU A 149 -0.85 14.14 11.17
C GLU A 149 0.45 13.34 11.00
N ALA A 150 0.46 12.00 11.10
CA ALA A 150 1.64 11.18 10.84
C ALA A 150 2.15 11.26 9.37
N SER A 151 1.28 11.72 8.46
CA SER A 151 1.60 11.96 7.04
C SER A 151 2.44 13.22 6.78
N ALA A 152 2.58 14.13 7.75
CA ALA A 152 3.26 15.43 7.55
C ALA A 152 4.80 15.33 7.44
N TYR A 153 5.38 14.13 7.59
CA TYR A 153 6.83 13.90 7.53
C TYR A 153 7.39 13.61 6.13
N VAL A 154 6.56 13.63 5.09
CA VAL A 154 6.98 13.39 3.70
C VAL A 154 6.35 14.41 2.76
N ASP A 155 6.79 15.66 2.88
CA ASP A 155 6.68 16.64 1.80
C ASP A 155 8.07 17.25 1.58
N ASP A 156 8.90 16.57 0.77
CA ASP A 156 10.01 17.23 0.09
C ASP A 156 9.54 17.46 -1.35
N GLY A 157 9.19 18.72 -1.60
CA GLY A 157 8.62 19.18 -2.85
C GLY A 157 9.46 18.75 -4.04
N SER A 158 8.88 17.89 -4.87
CA SER A 158 9.30 17.75 -6.26
C SER A 158 8.07 17.53 -7.12
N GLU A 159 7.56 18.63 -7.68
CA GLU A 159 6.81 18.57 -8.92
C GLU A 159 7.68 17.85 -9.96
N THR A 160 7.20 16.77 -10.56
CA THR A 160 7.43 16.53 -12.00
C THR A 160 6.53 15.44 -12.58
N ASN A 161 5.94 15.81 -13.72
CA ASN A 161 5.60 15.03 -14.91
C ASN A 161 4.74 13.76 -14.76
N THR A 162 3.43 14.00 -14.90
CA THR A 162 2.57 13.40 -15.92
C THR A 162 3.27 12.50 -16.96
N ALA A 163 3.36 11.21 -16.65
CA ALA A 163 3.51 10.13 -17.63
C ALA A 163 2.46 9.02 -17.45
N ASP A 164 1.45 9.24 -16.62
CA ASP A 164 0.29 8.34 -16.43
C ASP A 164 -1.04 8.99 -16.88
N ASN A 165 -0.96 10.09 -17.65
CA ASN A 165 -2.16 10.76 -18.19
C ASN A 165 -2.77 10.07 -19.43
N ASP A 166 -2.14 9.03 -19.99
CA ASP A 166 -2.60 8.43 -21.26
C ASP A 166 -3.65 7.32 -21.09
N ALA A 167 -4.07 6.97 -19.87
CA ALA A 167 -5.14 5.96 -19.68
C ALA A 167 -6.57 6.54 -19.71
N TRP A 168 -6.73 7.87 -19.85
CA TRP A 168 -8.04 8.54 -19.71
C TRP A 168 -8.73 8.92 -21.03
N VAL A 169 -8.12 8.64 -22.20
CA VAL A 169 -8.69 9.00 -23.51
C VAL A 169 -9.24 7.81 -24.31
N GLU A 170 -8.77 6.58 -24.08
CA GLU A 170 -9.19 5.44 -24.93
C GLU A 170 -10.53 4.78 -24.53
N GLU A 171 -11.03 4.95 -23.30
CA GLU A 171 -12.31 4.35 -22.88
C GLU A 171 -13.57 5.08 -23.40
N ARG A 172 -13.42 6.19 -24.15
CA ARG A 172 -14.56 6.90 -24.76
C ARG A 172 -14.82 6.59 -26.24
N SER A 173 -13.87 5.97 -26.95
CA SER A 173 -14.05 5.66 -28.38
C SER A 173 -14.64 4.28 -28.66
N VAL A 174 -14.63 3.35 -27.70
CA VAL A 174 -15.06 1.96 -27.96
C VAL A 174 -16.56 1.75 -27.69
N ILE A 175 -17.23 2.63 -26.95
CA ILE A 175 -18.66 2.46 -26.58
C ILE A 175 -19.63 3.12 -27.58
N LEU A 176 -19.15 3.93 -28.54
CA LEU A 176 -20.00 4.61 -29.53
C LEU A 176 -20.02 3.98 -30.94
N SER A 177 -19.40 2.81 -31.14
CA SER A 177 -19.38 2.12 -32.44
C SER A 177 -20.13 0.78 -32.45
N SER A 178 -21.05 0.55 -31.51
CA SER A 178 -21.88 -0.69 -31.48
C SER A 178 -23.36 -0.45 -31.19
N LEU A 179 -23.90 0.70 -31.60
CA LEU A 179 -25.34 0.88 -31.81
C LEU A 179 -25.60 1.30 -33.26
#